data_AF-A0A1I4JXI2-F1
#
_entry.id   AF-A0A1I4JXI2-F1
#
_cell.length_a   1.000
_cell.length_b   1.000
_cell.length_c   1.000
_cell.angle_alpha   90.00
_cell.angle_beta   90.00
_cell.angle_gamma   90.00
#
_symmetry.space_group_name_H-M   'P 1'
#
loop_
_entity.id
_entity.type
_entity.pdbx_description
1 polymer ?
#
loop_
_entity_poly.entity_id
_entity_poly.type
_entity_poly.pdbx_seq_one_letter_code
_entity_poly.pdbx_strand_id
1 'polypeptide(L)'
;MALASTAASALEDAGFVGTWDTDVLAGRSVLDAGAAALLSGDSSLAGKPLPLDVALGRVHPEDRGWVFDRIRAVRRTGGPVSLEFRVLSETGHVRWILNRGRLAPDSLGSLRGRGAYIDVTDLYAGPSPSANGDASSQAKQLEAAADHCIRVHSALERYGNENLRLISSMLLLGIGRALALRD
;
A
#
# COMPACT_ATOMS: atom_id res chain seq x y z
N MET A 1 9.42 14.09 -20.99
CA MET A 1 10.30 13.11 -20.31
C MET A 1 10.64 13.51 -18.87
N ALA A 2 10.90 14.78 -18.53
CA ALA A 2 11.24 15.20 -17.15
C ALA A 2 10.13 14.94 -16.09
N LEU A 3 8.86 15.22 -16.41
CA LEU A 3 7.74 15.06 -15.47
C LEU A 3 7.49 13.61 -15.02
N ALA A 4 7.76 12.62 -15.90
CA ALA A 4 7.62 11.20 -15.56
C ALA A 4 8.72 10.74 -14.58
N SER A 5 9.92 11.33 -14.69
CA SER A 5 11.05 11.03 -13.81
C SER A 5 10.85 11.59 -12.39
N THR A 6 10.33 12.83 -12.29
CA THR A 6 10.06 13.45 -10.98
C THR A 6 8.93 12.75 -10.23
N ALA A 7 7.89 12.31 -10.93
CA ALA A 7 6.79 11.55 -10.33
C ALA A 7 7.23 10.17 -9.81
N ALA A 8 8.14 9.49 -10.52
CA ALA A 8 8.68 8.20 -10.09
C ALA A 8 9.50 8.34 -8.79
N SER A 9 10.41 9.30 -8.74
CA SER A 9 11.20 9.58 -7.53
C SER A 9 10.32 9.95 -6.33
N ALA A 10 9.29 10.77 -6.52
CA ALA A 10 8.38 11.13 -5.43
C ALA A 10 7.55 9.95 -4.91
N LEU A 11 7.23 8.96 -5.77
CA LEU A 11 6.54 7.75 -5.36
C LEU A 11 7.46 6.82 -4.56
N GLU A 12 8.72 6.69 -4.98
CA GLU A 12 9.74 5.92 -4.25
C GLU A 12 9.98 6.51 -2.86
N ASP A 13 10.14 7.83 -2.75
CA ASP A 13 10.30 8.52 -1.46
C ASP A 13 9.06 8.36 -0.55
N ALA A 14 7.88 8.23 -1.13
CA ALA A 14 6.63 7.95 -0.40
C ALA A 14 6.46 6.47 0.00
N GLY A 15 7.46 5.62 -0.28
CA GLY A 15 7.43 4.19 0.00
C GLY A 15 6.50 3.40 -0.93
N PHE A 16 6.05 3.97 -2.06
CA PHE A 16 5.18 3.23 -2.98
C PHE A 16 5.94 2.05 -3.60
N VAL A 17 5.42 0.84 -3.39
CA VAL A 17 6.03 -0.39 -3.92
C VAL A 17 5.43 -0.76 -5.26
N GLY A 18 4.10 -0.69 -5.38
CA GLY A 18 3.40 -1.13 -6.58
C GLY A 18 1.95 -1.45 -6.34
N THR A 19 1.28 -1.95 -7.37
CA THR A 19 -0.16 -2.20 -7.42
C THR A 19 -0.50 -3.66 -7.63
N TRP A 20 -1.75 -3.99 -7.31
CA TRP A 20 -2.36 -5.26 -7.65
C TRP A 20 -3.77 -5.06 -8.21
N ASP A 21 -4.16 -5.95 -9.13
CA ASP A 21 -5.53 -6.17 -9.57
C ASP A 21 -5.89 -7.63 -9.33
N THR A 22 -7.12 -7.94 -8.93
CA THR A 22 -7.55 -9.31 -8.70
C THR A 22 -8.92 -9.57 -9.28
N ASP A 23 -9.01 -10.74 -9.94
CA ASP A 23 -10.26 -11.39 -10.28
C ASP A 23 -10.49 -12.50 -9.24
N VAL A 24 -11.48 -12.30 -8.38
CA VAL A 24 -11.74 -13.22 -7.25
C VAL A 24 -12.25 -14.56 -7.76
N LEU A 25 -13.09 -14.55 -8.80
CA LEU A 25 -13.67 -15.76 -9.37
C LEU A 25 -12.59 -16.63 -10.01
N ALA A 26 -11.68 -16.01 -10.76
CA ALA A 26 -10.53 -16.71 -11.34
C ALA A 26 -9.50 -17.14 -10.28
N GLY A 27 -9.56 -16.57 -9.06
CA GLY A 27 -8.61 -16.82 -8.00
C GLY A 27 -7.21 -16.27 -8.31
N ARG A 28 -7.09 -15.32 -9.25
CA ARG A 28 -5.80 -14.79 -9.72
C ARG A 28 -5.64 -13.31 -9.36
N SER A 29 -4.40 -12.92 -9.14
CA SER A 29 -3.97 -11.53 -8.93
C SER A 29 -2.87 -11.18 -9.92
N VAL A 30 -2.94 -10.00 -10.49
CA VAL A 30 -1.92 -9.42 -11.35
C VAL A 30 -1.19 -8.35 -10.55
N LEU A 31 0.14 -8.41 -10.53
CA LEU A 31 1.00 -7.42 -9.90
C LEU A 31 1.67 -6.57 -10.98
N ASP A 32 1.96 -5.30 -10.68
CA ASP A 32 2.92 -4.54 -11.51
C ASP A 32 4.37 -4.93 -11.20
N ALA A 33 5.32 -4.27 -11.86
CA ALA A 33 6.75 -4.60 -11.76
C ALA A 33 7.30 -4.47 -10.34
N GLY A 34 6.98 -3.39 -9.63
CA GLY A 34 7.49 -3.16 -8.28
C GLY A 34 6.86 -4.09 -7.26
N ALA A 35 5.54 -4.32 -7.36
CA ALA A 35 4.86 -5.30 -6.51
C ALA A 35 5.35 -6.73 -6.79
N ALA A 36 5.54 -7.13 -8.04
CA ALA A 36 6.04 -8.48 -8.38
C ALA A 36 7.48 -8.70 -7.87
N ALA A 37 8.35 -7.68 -8.00
CA ALA A 37 9.71 -7.73 -7.47
C ALA A 37 9.73 -7.97 -5.96
N LEU A 38 8.91 -7.24 -5.19
CA LEU A 38 8.97 -7.33 -3.73
C LEU A 38 8.11 -8.46 -3.13
N LEU A 39 6.85 -8.60 -3.57
CA LEU A 39 5.90 -9.52 -2.94
C LEU A 39 6.06 -10.96 -3.43
N SER A 40 6.32 -11.14 -4.73
CA SER A 40 6.61 -12.47 -5.29
C SER A 40 8.10 -12.80 -5.24
N GLY A 41 8.97 -11.78 -5.23
CA GLY A 41 10.41 -11.96 -5.34
C GLY A 41 10.89 -12.15 -6.78
N ASP A 42 10.06 -11.84 -7.78
CA ASP A 42 10.36 -12.03 -9.20
C ASP A 42 9.60 -11.00 -10.04
N SER A 43 10.33 -9.99 -10.53
CA SER A 43 9.77 -8.93 -11.38
C SER A 43 9.27 -9.43 -12.74
N SER A 44 9.76 -10.59 -13.21
CA SER A 44 9.31 -11.19 -14.47
C SER A 44 7.87 -11.69 -14.42
N LEU A 45 7.28 -11.77 -13.23
CA LEU A 45 5.87 -12.14 -13.01
C LEU A 45 4.91 -10.96 -13.19
N ALA A 46 5.42 -9.74 -13.38
CA ALA A 46 4.60 -8.56 -13.60
C ALA A 46 3.64 -8.74 -14.78
N GLY A 47 2.40 -8.27 -14.62
CA GLY A 47 1.35 -8.38 -15.63
C GLY A 47 0.77 -9.78 -15.82
N LYS A 48 1.30 -10.82 -15.15
CA LYS A 48 0.80 -12.20 -15.26
C LYS A 48 -0.25 -12.49 -14.18
N PRO A 49 -1.29 -13.28 -14.49
CA PRO A 49 -2.24 -13.74 -13.48
C PRO A 49 -1.60 -14.80 -12.57
N LEU A 50 -1.42 -14.47 -11.28
CA LEU A 50 -0.77 -15.32 -10.29
C LEU A 50 -1.78 -15.87 -9.28
N PRO A 51 -1.68 -17.13 -8.84
CA PRO A 51 -2.35 -17.54 -7.60
C PRO A 51 -1.79 -16.78 -6.40
N LEU A 52 -2.60 -16.69 -5.34
CA LEU A 52 -2.31 -15.85 -4.17
C LEU A 52 -1.01 -16.25 -3.44
N ASP A 53 -0.71 -17.55 -3.39
CA ASP A 53 0.51 -18.09 -2.78
C ASP A 53 1.79 -17.67 -3.50
N VAL A 54 1.74 -17.58 -4.83
CA VAL A 54 2.82 -17.06 -5.66
C VAL A 54 2.92 -15.55 -5.55
N ALA A 55 1.80 -14.84 -5.65
CA ALA A 55 1.76 -13.37 -5.56
C ALA A 55 2.26 -12.82 -4.21
N LEU A 56 2.14 -13.62 -3.14
CA LEU A 56 2.56 -13.29 -1.78
C LEU A 56 3.65 -14.26 -1.28
N GLY A 57 4.51 -14.72 -2.18
CA GLY A 57 5.56 -15.69 -1.90
C GLY A 57 6.54 -15.22 -0.82
N ARG A 58 6.81 -13.92 -0.74
CA ARG A 58 7.77 -13.31 0.21
C ARG A 58 7.18 -12.89 1.55
N VAL A 59 5.89 -13.12 1.82
CA VAL A 59 5.30 -12.85 3.14
C VAL A 59 6.05 -13.64 4.21
N HIS A 60 6.44 -12.94 5.29
CA HIS A 60 7.19 -13.51 6.40
C HIS A 60 6.48 -14.76 6.93
N PRO A 61 7.20 -15.87 7.24
CA PRO A 61 6.58 -17.14 7.61
C PRO A 61 5.56 -17.04 8.75
N GLU A 62 5.84 -16.24 9.78
CA GLU A 62 4.93 -15.99 10.90
C GLU A 62 3.64 -15.25 10.51
N ASP A 63 3.68 -14.46 9.44
CA ASP A 63 2.53 -13.66 9.01
C ASP A 63 1.65 -14.38 8.00
N ARG A 64 2.17 -15.44 7.35
CA ARG A 64 1.47 -16.13 6.25
C ARG A 64 0.06 -16.60 6.62
N GLY A 65 -0.11 -17.21 7.80
CA GLY A 65 -1.41 -17.74 8.22
C GLY A 65 -2.48 -16.65 8.27
N TRP A 66 -2.26 -15.63 9.10
CA TRP A 66 -3.26 -14.60 9.33
C TRP A 66 -3.48 -13.70 8.09
N VAL A 67 -2.42 -13.42 7.30
CA VAL A 67 -2.55 -12.63 6.06
C VAL A 67 -3.45 -13.33 5.06
N PHE A 68 -3.22 -14.63 4.83
CA PHE A 68 -4.00 -15.38 3.85
C PHE A 68 -5.45 -15.54 4.27
N ASP A 69 -5.71 -15.79 5.56
CA ASP A 69 -7.07 -15.89 6.08
C ASP A 69 -7.84 -14.58 5.92
N ARG A 70 -7.18 -13.45 6.18
CA ARG A 70 -7.81 -12.13 6.04
C ARG A 70 -8.09 -11.78 4.57
N ILE A 71 -7.17 -12.09 3.65
CA ILE A 71 -7.40 -11.92 2.21
C ILE A 71 -8.54 -12.82 1.73
N ARG A 72 -8.57 -14.09 2.14
CA ARG A 72 -9.67 -15.02 1.81
C ARG A 72 -11.00 -14.53 2.34
N ALA A 73 -11.03 -13.97 3.55
CA ALA A 73 -12.24 -13.39 4.12
C ALA A 73 -12.77 -12.24 3.25
N VAL A 74 -11.91 -11.27 2.88
CA VAL A 74 -12.32 -10.14 2.03
C VAL A 74 -12.69 -10.60 0.61
N ARG A 75 -12.04 -11.65 0.08
CA ARG A 75 -12.44 -12.27 -1.20
C ARG A 75 -13.85 -12.88 -1.15
N ARG A 76 -14.31 -13.37 0.00
CA ARG A 76 -15.70 -13.88 0.14
C ARG A 76 -16.73 -12.77 0.30
N THR A 77 -16.40 -11.71 1.04
CA THR A 77 -17.39 -10.68 1.43
C THR A 77 -17.38 -9.45 0.53
N GLY A 78 -16.28 -9.22 -0.20
CA GLY A 78 -15.96 -7.91 -0.74
C GLY A 78 -15.64 -6.89 0.36
N GLY A 79 -15.38 -5.65 -0.05
CA GLY A 79 -15.12 -4.53 0.84
C GLY A 79 -13.66 -4.05 0.84
N PRO A 80 -13.30 -3.18 1.80
CA PRO A 80 -11.95 -2.61 1.87
C PRO A 80 -10.90 -3.67 2.25
N VAL A 81 -9.73 -3.56 1.64
CA VAL A 81 -8.50 -4.29 2.02
C VAL A 81 -7.59 -3.30 2.75
N SER A 82 -7.17 -3.64 3.96
CA SER A 82 -6.17 -2.89 4.72
C SER A 82 -5.45 -3.85 5.65
N LEU A 83 -4.19 -4.16 5.34
CA LEU A 83 -3.38 -5.14 6.06
C LEU A 83 -1.94 -4.65 6.14
N GLU A 84 -1.29 -4.88 7.28
CA GLU A 84 0.12 -4.58 7.46
C GLU A 84 0.87 -5.80 7.91
N PHE A 85 1.80 -6.24 7.09
CA PHE A 85 2.51 -7.49 7.30
C PHE A 85 3.96 -7.37 6.88
N ARG A 86 4.77 -8.28 7.41
CA ARG A 86 6.19 -8.37 7.09
C ARG A 86 6.39 -9.14 5.81
N VAL A 87 7.33 -8.68 5.00
CA VAL A 87 7.88 -9.40 3.85
C VAL A 87 9.39 -9.52 3.99
N LEU A 88 9.96 -10.56 3.40
CA LEU A 88 11.40 -10.75 3.34
C LEU A 88 11.94 -10.23 2.00
N SER A 89 12.89 -9.30 2.06
CA SER A 89 13.64 -8.85 0.88
C SER A 89 14.43 -10.00 0.25
N GLU A 90 15.02 -9.77 -0.93
CA GLU A 90 15.96 -10.72 -1.53
C GLU A 90 17.14 -11.06 -0.61
N THR A 91 17.59 -10.08 0.18
CA THR A 91 18.67 -10.21 1.17
C THR A 91 18.21 -10.77 2.52
N GLY A 92 16.92 -11.08 2.68
CA GLY A 92 16.37 -11.63 3.92
C GLY A 92 16.05 -10.60 5.01
N HIS A 93 16.15 -9.30 4.72
CA HIS A 93 15.72 -8.25 5.65
C HIS A 93 14.20 -8.18 5.71
N VAL A 94 13.68 -7.87 6.90
CA VAL A 94 12.26 -7.65 7.11
C VAL A 94 11.88 -6.25 6.65
N ARG A 95 10.89 -6.17 5.77
CA ARG A 95 10.19 -4.92 5.40
C ARG A 95 8.74 -4.99 5.86
N TRP A 96 8.21 -3.90 6.39
CA TRP A 96 6.79 -3.79 6.73
C TRP A 96 6.03 -3.22 5.54
N ILE A 97 4.99 -3.92 5.10
CA ILE A 97 4.20 -3.54 3.93
C ILE A 97 2.76 -3.30 4.32
N LEU A 98 2.24 -2.12 3.98
CA LEU A 98 0.81 -1.83 3.97
C LEU A 98 0.21 -2.22 2.62
N ASN A 99 -0.70 -3.19 2.63
CA ASN A 99 -1.60 -3.47 1.52
C ASN A 99 -2.92 -2.73 1.73
N ARG A 100 -3.27 -1.83 0.80
CA ARG A 100 -4.54 -1.11 0.83
C ARG A 100 -5.25 -1.17 -0.52
N GLY A 101 -6.54 -1.48 -0.49
CA GLY A 101 -7.34 -1.62 -1.71
C GLY A 101 -8.82 -1.80 -1.42
N ARG A 102 -9.56 -2.22 -2.44
CA ARG A 102 -10.98 -2.53 -2.31
C ARG A 102 -11.37 -3.64 -3.29
N LEU A 103 -12.25 -4.52 -2.81
CA LEU A 103 -12.94 -5.50 -3.60
C LEU A 103 -14.42 -5.09 -3.75
N ALA A 104 -14.92 -5.02 -4.96
CA ALA A 104 -16.31 -4.68 -5.29
C ALA A 104 -16.80 -5.49 -6.50
N PRO A 105 -18.11 -5.74 -6.63
CA PRO A 105 -18.67 -6.35 -7.82
C PRO A 105 -18.43 -5.47 -9.06
N ASP A 106 -18.07 -6.08 -10.18
CA ASP A 106 -18.06 -5.44 -11.49
C ASP A 106 -19.48 -5.39 -12.11
N SER A 107 -19.59 -4.91 -13.35
CA SER A 107 -20.85 -4.81 -14.08
C SER A 107 -21.53 -6.16 -14.35
N LEU A 108 -20.79 -7.27 -14.23
CA LEU A 108 -21.29 -8.63 -14.38
C LEU A 108 -21.56 -9.30 -13.03
N GLY A 109 -21.41 -8.56 -11.92
CA GLY A 109 -21.61 -9.06 -10.56
C GLY A 109 -20.42 -9.87 -10.01
N SER A 110 -19.30 -9.95 -10.73
CA SER A 110 -18.10 -10.66 -10.29
C SER A 110 -17.24 -9.77 -9.39
N LEU A 111 -16.81 -10.31 -8.26
CA LEU A 111 -15.97 -9.58 -7.30
C LEU A 111 -14.58 -9.34 -7.91
N ARG A 112 -14.25 -8.06 -8.12
CA ARG A 112 -12.94 -7.61 -8.58
C ARG A 112 -12.34 -6.63 -7.58
N GLY A 113 -11.03 -6.47 -7.59
CA GLY A 113 -10.40 -5.51 -6.70
C GLY A 113 -9.09 -4.98 -7.20
N ARG A 114 -8.76 -3.78 -6.73
CA ARG A 114 -7.45 -3.16 -6.93
C ARG A 114 -6.94 -2.57 -5.64
N GLY A 115 -5.62 -2.45 -5.56
CA GLY A 115 -4.96 -1.79 -4.46
C GLY A 115 -3.48 -1.56 -4.72
N ALA A 116 -2.80 -1.12 -3.67
CA ALA A 116 -1.39 -0.81 -3.66
C ALA A 116 -0.70 -1.40 -2.43
N TYR A 117 0.59 -1.65 -2.60
CA TYR A 117 1.53 -1.95 -1.54
C TYR A 117 2.40 -0.71 -1.28
N ILE A 118 2.59 -0.41 0.00
CA ILE A 118 3.45 0.68 0.47
C ILE A 118 4.43 0.09 1.47
N ASP A 119 5.70 0.41 1.31
CA ASP A 119 6.70 0.19 2.33
C ASP A 119 6.51 1.19 3.47
N VAL A 120 6.25 0.66 4.65
CA VAL A 120 6.08 1.40 5.89
C VAL A 120 7.12 0.98 6.93
N THR A 121 8.24 0.38 6.51
CA THR A 121 9.32 -0.11 7.38
C THR A 121 9.81 0.95 8.35
N ASP A 122 9.94 2.19 7.90
CA ASP A 122 10.39 3.31 8.74
C ASP A 122 9.44 3.61 9.91
N LEU A 123 8.15 3.25 9.82
CA LEU A 123 7.22 3.37 10.94
C LEU A 123 7.47 2.35 12.06
N TYR A 124 8.24 1.29 11.75
CA TYR A 124 8.58 0.21 12.67
C TYR A 124 10.08 0.16 12.98
N ALA A 125 10.91 0.90 12.24
CA ALA A 125 12.26 1.21 12.64
C ALA A 125 12.17 2.06 13.92
N GLY A 126 12.84 1.62 14.99
CA GLY A 126 12.91 2.41 16.23
C GLY A 126 13.43 3.83 15.97
N PRO A 127 13.26 4.77 16.93
CA PRO A 127 13.57 6.18 16.73
C PRO A 127 14.97 6.38 16.15
N SER A 128 15.04 7.02 14.99
CA SER A 128 16.30 7.39 14.34
C SER A 128 17.04 8.43 15.22
N PRO A 129 18.36 8.31 15.46
CA PRO A 129 19.08 9.16 16.45
C PRO A 129 19.22 10.64 16.09
N SER A 130 18.60 11.13 15.02
CA SER A 130 18.84 12.46 14.46
C SER A 130 17.52 13.21 14.22
N ALA A 131 16.93 13.71 15.31
CA ALA A 131 15.90 14.73 15.26
C ALA A 131 16.10 15.77 16.37
N ASN A 132 17.27 16.43 16.40
CA ASN A 132 17.49 17.65 17.19
C ASN A 132 16.90 18.89 16.49
N GLY A 133 15.65 18.82 16.05
CA GLY A 133 14.88 19.94 15.50
C GLY A 133 13.64 20.17 16.35
N ASP A 134 13.24 21.44 16.52
CA ASP A 134 12.09 21.85 17.32
C ASP A 134 10.84 21.01 17.03
N ALA A 135 10.53 20.09 17.95
CA ALA A 135 9.40 19.17 17.86
C ALA A 135 8.05 19.90 17.74
N SER A 136 7.96 21.15 18.18
CA SER A 136 6.77 22.01 18.05
C SER A 136 6.57 22.47 16.61
N SER A 137 7.65 22.82 15.91
CA SER A 137 7.62 23.22 14.50
C SER A 137 7.26 22.05 13.58
N GLN A 138 7.84 20.86 13.83
CA GLN A 138 7.51 19.66 13.07
C GLN A 138 6.05 19.22 13.27
N ALA A 139 5.50 19.37 14.48
CA ALA A 139 4.09 19.09 14.76
C ALA A 139 3.15 19.92 13.88
N LYS A 140 3.38 21.24 13.88
CA LYS A 140 2.57 22.18 13.10
C LYS A 140 2.69 21.94 11.60
N GLN A 141 3.86 21.54 11.12
CA GLN A 141 4.06 21.17 9.72
C GLN A 141 3.26 19.92 9.34
N LEU A 142 3.20 18.92 10.21
CA LEU A 142 2.46 17.69 9.97
C LEU A 142 0.93 17.90 10.04
N GLU A 143 0.46 18.71 10.98
CA GLU A 143 -0.95 19.14 11.04
C GLU A 143 -1.35 19.93 9.79
N ALA A 144 -0.51 20.87 9.33
CA ALA A 144 -0.76 21.61 8.10
C ALA A 144 -0.80 20.69 6.87
N ALA A 145 0.09 19.68 6.80
CA ALA A 145 0.07 18.68 5.76
C ALA A 145 -1.23 17.85 5.78
N ALA A 146 -1.74 17.49 6.97
CA ALA A 146 -3.02 16.80 7.13
C ALA A 146 -4.16 17.61 6.51
N ASP A 147 -4.25 18.90 6.85
CA ASP A 147 -5.28 19.81 6.33
C ASP A 147 -5.25 19.94 4.81
N HIS A 148 -4.05 20.04 4.22
CA HIS A 148 -3.89 20.05 2.76
C HIS A 148 -4.33 18.72 2.14
N CYS A 149 -3.95 17.59 2.75
CA CYS A 149 -4.32 16.28 2.26
C CYS A 149 -5.83 16.01 2.34
N ILE A 150 -6.51 16.48 3.40
CA ILE A 150 -7.97 16.39 3.54
C ILE A 150 -8.67 17.12 2.39
N ARG A 151 -8.20 18.32 2.04
CA ARG A 151 -8.75 19.11 0.92
C ARG A 151 -8.54 18.41 -0.42
N VAL A 152 -7.34 17.87 -0.68
CA VAL A 152 -7.03 17.11 -1.89
C VAL A 152 -7.90 15.86 -1.98
N HIS A 153 -7.99 15.08 -0.90
CA HIS A 153 -8.82 13.88 -0.83
C HIS A 153 -10.28 14.19 -1.17
N SER A 154 -10.86 15.23 -0.53
CA SER A 154 -12.23 15.66 -0.79
C SER A 154 -12.47 16.09 -2.24
N ALA A 155 -11.49 16.74 -2.88
CA ALA A 155 -11.57 17.11 -4.29
C ALA A 155 -11.51 15.90 -5.22
N LEU A 156 -10.65 14.93 -4.91
CA LEU A 156 -10.48 13.71 -5.70
C LEU A 156 -11.66 12.75 -5.56
N GLU A 157 -12.33 12.71 -4.41
CA GLU A 157 -13.60 11.98 -4.26
C GLU A 157 -14.66 12.50 -5.24
N ARG A 158 -14.79 13.83 -5.36
CA ARG A 158 -15.73 14.45 -6.31
C ARG A 158 -15.35 14.23 -7.77
N TYR A 159 -14.06 14.16 -8.08
CA TYR A 159 -13.57 13.88 -9.43
C TYR A 159 -13.90 12.45 -9.89
N GLY A 160 -14.10 11.50 -8.96
CA GLY A 160 -14.57 10.16 -9.28
C GLY A 160 -13.52 9.20 -9.84
N ASN A 161 -12.24 9.57 -9.81
CA ASN A 161 -11.16 8.66 -10.18
C ASN A 161 -10.74 7.79 -8.99
N GLU A 162 -10.99 6.49 -9.09
CA GLU A 162 -10.74 5.53 -8.00
C GLU A 162 -9.26 5.47 -7.58
N ASN A 163 -8.33 5.54 -8.53
CA ASN A 163 -6.90 5.47 -8.26
C ASN A 163 -6.42 6.70 -7.48
N LEU A 164 -6.83 7.90 -7.91
CA LEU A 164 -6.49 9.15 -7.22
C LEU A 164 -7.12 9.23 -5.82
N ARG A 165 -8.34 8.73 -5.67
CA ARG A 165 -8.99 8.60 -4.37
C ARG A 165 -8.22 7.66 -3.44
N LEU A 166 -7.72 6.55 -3.96
CA LEU A 166 -6.93 5.58 -3.20
C LEU A 166 -5.60 6.20 -2.73
N ILE A 167 -4.87 6.90 -3.61
CA ILE A 167 -3.61 7.58 -3.28
C ILE A 167 -3.80 8.63 -2.18
N SER A 168 -4.79 9.50 -2.31
CA SER A 168 -5.08 10.52 -1.28
C SER A 168 -5.54 9.92 0.05
N SER A 169 -6.25 8.78 0.02
CA SER A 169 -6.60 8.03 1.23
C SER A 169 -5.38 7.46 1.95
N MET A 170 -4.35 7.03 1.20
CA MET A 170 -3.10 6.50 1.76
C MET A 170 -2.28 7.60 2.43
N LEU A 171 -2.18 8.78 1.79
CA LEU A 171 -1.48 9.93 2.37
C LEU A 171 -2.15 10.39 3.68
N LEU A 172 -3.48 10.45 3.73
CA LEU A 172 -4.22 10.76 4.97
C LEU A 172 -3.94 9.77 6.09
N LEU A 173 -3.90 8.46 5.77
CA LEU A 173 -3.61 7.42 6.75
C LEU A 173 -2.19 7.53 7.29
N GLY A 174 -1.20 7.79 6.42
CA GLY A 174 0.19 7.98 6.81
C GLY A 174 0.37 9.18 7.75
N ILE A 175 -0.24 10.33 7.40
CA ILE A 175 -0.20 11.53 8.25
C ILE A 175 -0.86 11.26 9.61
N GLY A 176 -2.03 10.60 9.64
CA GLY A 176 -2.72 10.27 10.88
C GLY A 176 -1.91 9.37 11.82
N ARG A 177 -1.13 8.42 11.27
CA ARG A 177 -0.23 7.58 12.06
C ARG A 177 0.96 8.33 12.63
N ALA A 178 1.59 9.18 11.82
CA ALA A 178 2.69 10.01 12.26
C ALA A 178 2.27 10.98 13.38
N LEU A 179 1.01 11.43 13.39
CA LEU A 179 0.43 12.17 14.51
C LEU A 179 0.22 11.27 15.74
N ALA A 180 -0.36 10.09 15.57
CA ALA A 180 -0.68 9.17 16.68
C ALA A 180 0.53 8.58 17.41
N LEU A 181 1.68 8.43 16.75
CA LEU A 181 2.91 7.92 17.36
C LEU A 181 3.64 8.97 18.23
N ARG A 182 3.10 10.19 18.36
CA ARG A 182 3.69 11.30 19.13
C ARG A 182 2.95 11.61 20.44
N ASP A 183 1.76 11.05 20.63
CA ASP A 183 0.99 11.08 21.88
C ASP A 183 1.40 9.91 22.79
#